data_AF-A0A955MDW4-F1
#
_entry.id   AF-A0A955MDW4-F1
#
_cell.length_a   1.000
_cell.length_b   1.000
_cell.length_c   1.000
_cell.angle_alpha   90.00
_cell.angle_beta   90.00
_cell.angle_gamma   90.00
#
_symmetry.space_group_name_H-M   'P 1'
#
loop_
_entity.id
_entity.type
_entity.pdbx_description
1 polymer ?
#
loop_
_entity_poly.entity_id
_entity_poly.type
_entity_poly.pdbx_seq_one_letter_code
_entity_poly.pdbx_strand_id
1 'polypeptide(L)'
;MVRLIIYLLILNILIAGCREKESSLFTLMPSGKTGIEFSNDIVETEANNIMTYQYMYNGAGVALGDVNNDGLSDIYFAGNSVSNKLYLNKGDWKFEDVTDQMNLSGRTGDWKTGVSMVDINGDGWLDIYVCYSGNVENEGIGSPVQKDRPERANQLFINNGAEDGALPAFTDRAKEYGLDAVGTFSSQSYFFDYDKDGDLDMFLVNHANMFYSPFFNT
;
A
#
# COMPACT_ATOMS: atom_id res chain seq x y z
N MET A 1 19.17 60.61 21.93
CA MET A 1 18.06 59.98 21.17
C MET A 1 18.51 59.45 19.81
N VAL A 2 19.09 60.27 18.94
CA VAL A 2 19.48 59.88 17.55
C VAL A 2 20.48 58.70 17.49
N ARG A 3 21.49 58.65 18.37
CA ARG A 3 22.47 57.55 18.39
C ARG A 3 21.84 56.19 18.74
N LEU A 4 20.86 56.15 19.63
CA LEU A 4 20.18 54.90 20.03
C LEU A 4 19.34 54.32 18.89
N ILE A 5 18.71 55.19 18.09
CA ILE A 5 17.92 54.80 16.91
C ILE A 5 18.84 54.19 15.84
N ILE A 6 20.04 54.75 15.63
CA ILE A 6 21.01 54.23 14.68
C ILE A 6 21.52 52.84 15.09
N TYR A 7 21.80 52.62 16.39
CA TYR A 7 22.20 51.29 16.88
C TYR A 7 21.08 50.26 16.76
N LEU A 8 19.82 50.64 17.00
CA LEU A 8 18.66 49.77 16.80
C LEU A 8 18.43 49.43 15.32
N LEU A 9 18.66 50.38 14.39
CA LEU A 9 18.56 50.12 12.96
C LEU A 9 19.65 49.17 12.46
N ILE A 10 20.89 49.36 12.90
CA ILE A 10 22.02 48.49 12.54
C ILE A 10 21.82 47.07 13.10
N LEU A 11 21.28 46.95 14.31
CA LEU A 11 20.95 45.65 14.90
C LEU A 11 19.83 44.92 14.11
N ASN A 12 18.80 45.64 13.64
CA ASN A 12 17.75 45.05 12.80
C ASN A 12 18.28 44.59 11.43
N ILE A 13 19.22 45.31 10.84
CA ILE A 13 19.86 44.93 9.57
C ILE A 13 20.78 43.70 9.77
N LEU A 14 21.43 43.56 10.93
CA LEU A 14 22.25 42.39 11.26
C LEU A 14 21.44 41.12 11.59
N ILE A 15 20.18 41.26 12.02
CA ILE A 15 19.27 40.12 12.28
C ILE A 15 18.49 39.72 11.02
N ALA A 16 18.44 40.59 10.00
CA ALA A 16 17.91 40.29 8.67
C ALA A 16 18.91 39.44 7.85
N GLY A 17 19.37 38.33 8.42
CA GLY A 17 20.08 37.31 7.65
C GLY A 17 19.15 36.74 6.58
N CYS A 18 19.63 36.66 5.33
CA CYS A 18 18.97 35.91 4.28
C CYS A 18 18.76 34.48 4.76
N ARG A 19 17.52 34.17 5.15
CA ARG A 19 17.09 32.78 5.31
C ARG A 19 16.95 32.26 3.90
N GLU A 20 17.98 31.58 3.39
CA GLU A 20 17.81 30.80 2.15
C GLU A 20 16.60 29.91 2.37
N LYS A 21 15.55 30.19 1.61
CA LYS A 21 14.35 29.37 1.64
C LYS A 21 14.75 28.08 0.93
N GLU A 22 15.13 27.06 1.70
CA GLU A 22 15.46 25.75 1.14
C GLU A 22 14.36 25.38 0.16
N SER A 23 14.71 25.27 -1.12
CA SER A 23 13.78 24.84 -2.16
C SER A 23 13.52 23.36 -1.91
N SER A 24 12.36 23.03 -1.33
CA SER A 24 11.98 21.65 -1.14
C SER A 24 11.71 21.00 -2.49
N LEU A 25 12.23 19.79 -2.70
CA LEU A 25 11.91 18.97 -3.88
C LEU A 25 10.44 18.52 -3.86
N PHE A 26 9.85 18.47 -2.67
CA PHE A 26 8.47 18.05 -2.45
C PHE A 26 7.69 19.13 -1.70
N THR A 27 6.41 19.25 -2.03
CA THR A 27 5.46 20.09 -1.30
C THR A 27 4.46 19.19 -0.63
N LEU A 28 4.29 19.32 0.69
CA LEU A 28 3.24 18.62 1.41
C LEU A 28 1.87 19.11 0.91
N MET A 29 1.06 18.17 0.46
CA MET A 29 -0.30 18.43 0.00
C MET A 29 -1.28 18.03 1.11
N PRO A 30 -2.07 18.97 1.66
CA PRO A 30 -3.03 18.65 2.73
C PRO A 30 -4.13 17.69 2.25
N SER A 31 -4.59 16.80 3.12
CA SER A 31 -5.69 15.85 2.82
C SER A 31 -6.96 16.59 2.35
N GLY A 32 -7.34 17.69 3.01
CA GLY A 32 -8.47 18.52 2.59
C GLY A 32 -8.32 19.19 1.21
N LYS A 33 -7.11 19.19 0.62
CA LYS A 33 -6.88 19.59 -0.78
C LYS A 33 -6.91 18.40 -1.72
N THR A 34 -6.39 17.25 -1.28
CA THR A 34 -6.23 16.07 -2.14
C THR A 34 -7.42 15.12 -2.11
N GLY A 35 -8.21 15.08 -1.04
CA GLY A 35 -9.23 14.06 -0.81
C GLY A 35 -8.67 12.73 -0.30
N ILE A 36 -7.34 12.61 -0.11
CA ILE A 36 -6.71 11.39 0.41
C ILE A 36 -6.71 11.43 1.94
N GLU A 37 -7.49 10.55 2.56
CA GLU A 37 -7.66 10.45 4.02
C GLU A 37 -7.20 9.08 4.57
N PHE A 38 -6.59 8.23 3.73
CA PHE A 38 -6.14 6.89 4.14
C PHE A 38 -5.05 6.96 5.22
N SER A 39 -5.22 6.13 6.25
CA SER A 39 -4.20 5.84 7.26
C SER A 39 -4.13 4.33 7.49
N ASN A 40 -2.93 3.78 7.50
CA ASN A 40 -2.69 2.39 7.84
C ASN A 40 -2.51 2.25 9.36
N ASP A 41 -3.62 2.36 10.09
CA ASP A 41 -3.60 2.34 11.55
C ASP A 41 -3.42 0.91 12.08
N ILE A 42 -2.38 0.72 12.88
CA ILE A 42 -2.08 -0.55 13.55
C ILE A 42 -2.45 -0.45 15.02
N VAL A 43 -3.27 -1.40 15.50
CA VAL A 43 -3.66 -1.51 16.91
C VAL A 43 -3.00 -2.73 17.52
N GLU A 44 -2.18 -2.50 18.55
CA GLU A 44 -1.58 -3.56 19.35
C GLU A 44 -2.58 -4.16 20.33
N THR A 45 -2.48 -5.47 20.54
CA THR A 45 -3.19 -6.22 21.57
C THR A 45 -2.21 -7.15 22.29
N GLU A 46 -2.65 -7.74 23.40
CA GLU A 46 -1.86 -8.76 24.10
C GLU A 46 -1.50 -9.94 23.18
N ALA A 47 -2.42 -10.31 22.27
CA ALA A 47 -2.22 -11.39 21.30
C ALA A 47 -1.42 -10.93 20.05
N ASN A 48 -1.55 -9.68 19.63
CA ASN A 48 -0.94 -9.14 18.42
C ASN A 48 -0.09 -7.91 18.75
N ASN A 49 1.21 -8.12 18.92
CA ASN A 49 2.20 -7.09 19.19
C ASN A 49 3.55 -7.50 18.58
N ILE A 50 4.53 -6.61 18.66
CA ILE A 50 5.86 -6.85 18.07
C ILE A 50 6.56 -8.12 18.60
N MET A 51 6.23 -8.57 19.81
CA MET A 51 6.82 -9.77 20.41
C MET A 51 6.21 -11.06 19.84
N THR A 52 4.92 -11.02 19.45
CA THR A 52 4.20 -12.17 18.88
C THR A 52 4.23 -12.18 17.35
N TYR A 53 4.42 -11.02 16.73
CA TYR A 53 4.55 -10.87 15.28
C TYR A 53 5.57 -9.78 14.92
N GLN A 54 6.80 -10.19 14.62
CA GLN A 54 7.93 -9.27 14.37
C GLN A 54 7.75 -8.36 13.14
N TYR A 55 6.80 -8.66 12.27
CA TYR A 55 6.51 -7.89 11.04
C TYR A 55 5.32 -6.95 11.19
N MET A 56 4.84 -6.73 12.42
CA MET A 56 3.67 -5.90 12.70
C MET A 56 3.77 -4.45 12.17
N TYR A 57 4.97 -3.89 12.07
CA TYR A 57 5.17 -2.54 11.52
C TYR A 57 5.78 -2.53 10.13
N ASN A 58 5.85 -3.70 9.46
CA ASN A 58 6.11 -3.69 8.03
C ASN A 58 4.88 -3.07 7.36
N GLY A 59 5.07 -1.84 6.88
CA GLY A 59 4.02 -1.10 6.19
C GLY A 59 3.45 -1.91 5.02
N ALA A 60 2.18 -1.67 4.74
CA ALA A 60 1.54 -2.18 3.55
C ALA A 60 2.04 -1.46 2.29
N GLY A 61 1.66 -1.99 1.12
CA GLY A 61 2.07 -1.48 -0.18
C GLY A 61 1.21 -0.31 -0.67
N VAL A 62 1.77 0.42 -1.64
CA VAL A 62 1.06 1.38 -2.48
C VAL A 62 1.34 1.07 -3.94
N ALA A 63 0.31 1.09 -4.77
CA ALA A 63 0.42 0.96 -6.22
C ALA A 63 -0.16 2.20 -6.91
N LEU A 64 0.45 2.57 -8.03
CA LEU A 64 0.07 3.69 -8.86
C LEU A 64 -0.17 3.18 -10.28
N GLY A 65 -1.28 3.58 -10.89
CA GLY A 65 -1.65 3.16 -12.24
C GLY A 65 -2.97 3.77 -12.66
N ASP A 66 -3.21 3.85 -13.96
CA ASP A 66 -4.46 4.34 -14.54
C ASP A 66 -5.44 3.16 -14.68
N VAL A 67 -6.34 2.99 -13.70
CA VAL A 67 -7.20 1.79 -13.66
C VAL A 67 -8.47 1.97 -14.49
N ASN A 68 -8.84 3.21 -14.80
CA ASN A 68 -10.02 3.57 -15.59
C ASN A 68 -9.70 4.09 -17.00
N ASN A 69 -8.42 4.06 -17.40
CA ASN A 69 -7.91 4.49 -18.70
C ASN A 69 -8.24 5.96 -19.07
N ASP A 70 -8.25 6.85 -18.08
CA ASP A 70 -8.53 8.29 -18.29
C ASP A 70 -7.26 9.15 -18.50
N GLY A 71 -6.08 8.52 -18.46
CA GLY A 71 -4.77 9.14 -18.62
C GLY A 71 -4.19 9.71 -17.32
N LEU A 72 -4.86 9.54 -16.18
CA LEU A 72 -4.40 9.98 -14.88
C LEU A 72 -3.97 8.78 -14.03
N SER A 73 -2.88 8.92 -13.28
CA SER A 73 -2.46 7.88 -12.35
C SER A 73 -3.33 7.91 -11.10
N ASP A 74 -4.01 6.80 -10.83
CA ASP A 74 -4.76 6.51 -9.62
C ASP A 74 -3.84 5.93 -8.54
N ILE A 75 -4.38 5.79 -7.32
CA ILE A 75 -3.62 5.31 -6.15
C ILE A 75 -4.39 4.19 -5.46
N TYR A 76 -3.75 3.04 -5.28
CA TYR A 76 -4.26 1.98 -4.44
C TYR A 76 -3.37 1.77 -3.22
N PHE A 77 -3.95 1.90 -2.03
CA PHE A 77 -3.31 1.60 -0.76
C PHE A 77 -3.75 0.24 -0.26
N ALA A 78 -2.79 -0.61 0.07
CA ALA A 78 -3.05 -1.76 0.92
C ALA A 78 -3.07 -1.32 2.39
N GLY A 79 -3.94 -1.91 3.20
CA GLY A 79 -4.03 -1.67 4.64
C GLY A 79 -3.76 -2.93 5.43
N ASN A 80 -2.74 -2.93 6.28
CA ASN A 80 -2.36 -4.12 7.06
C ASN A 80 -3.55 -4.62 7.88
N SER A 81 -4.14 -3.76 8.72
CA SER A 81 -5.28 -4.15 9.57
C SER A 81 -6.57 -3.39 9.22
N VAL A 82 -6.52 -2.56 8.19
CA VAL A 82 -7.63 -1.72 7.72
C VAL A 82 -8.07 -2.12 6.32
N SER A 83 -9.15 -1.51 5.83
CA SER A 83 -9.55 -1.69 4.43
C SER A 83 -8.48 -1.14 3.50
N ASN A 84 -8.25 -1.82 2.38
CA ASN A 84 -7.56 -1.19 1.25
C ASN A 84 -8.37 -0.01 0.74
N LYS A 85 -7.71 0.91 0.01
CA LYS A 85 -8.37 2.07 -0.59
C LYS A 85 -7.90 2.32 -2.02
N LEU A 86 -8.84 2.42 -2.95
CA LEU A 86 -8.61 2.93 -4.30
C LEU A 86 -9.08 4.38 -4.39
N TYR A 87 -8.17 5.26 -4.78
CA TYR A 87 -8.40 6.68 -5.03
C TYR A 87 -8.25 6.98 -6.52
N LEU A 88 -9.33 7.33 -7.19
CA LEU A 88 -9.26 7.82 -8.58
C LEU A 88 -8.78 9.25 -8.63
N ASN A 89 -7.86 9.53 -9.53
CA ASN A 89 -7.35 10.86 -9.77
C ASN A 89 -8.36 11.66 -10.61
N LYS A 90 -8.77 12.82 -10.08
CA LYS A 90 -9.72 13.72 -10.75
C LYS A 90 -9.01 14.92 -11.41
N GLY A 91 -7.69 14.89 -11.47
CA GLY A 91 -6.84 16.01 -11.89
C GLY A 91 -6.61 17.01 -10.76
N ASP A 92 -5.70 17.96 -10.99
CA ASP A 92 -5.38 19.05 -10.05
C ASP A 92 -5.08 18.60 -8.61
N TRP A 93 -4.45 17.42 -8.47
CA TRP A 93 -4.16 16.76 -7.19
C TRP A 93 -5.38 16.41 -6.36
N LYS A 94 -6.57 16.28 -6.95
CA LYS A 94 -7.79 15.84 -6.28
C LYS A 94 -8.02 14.36 -6.57
N PHE A 95 -8.47 13.66 -5.54
CA PHE A 95 -8.68 12.23 -5.56
C PHE A 95 -10.03 11.89 -4.93
N GLU A 96 -10.69 10.86 -5.47
CA GLU A 96 -11.98 10.36 -5.01
C GLU A 96 -11.83 8.91 -4.56
N ASP A 97 -12.24 8.60 -3.33
CA ASP A 97 -12.30 7.22 -2.84
C ASP A 97 -13.48 6.48 -3.49
N VAL A 98 -13.16 5.53 -4.38
CA VAL A 98 -14.15 4.70 -5.09
C VAL A 98 -14.13 3.24 -4.62
N THR A 99 -13.44 2.95 -3.51
CA THR A 99 -13.18 1.59 -3.03
C THR A 99 -14.45 0.75 -2.93
N ASP A 100 -15.49 1.30 -2.32
CA ASP A 100 -16.76 0.60 -2.10
C ASP A 100 -17.57 0.45 -3.39
N GLN A 101 -17.43 1.41 -4.31
CA GLN A 101 -18.12 1.40 -5.61
C GLN A 101 -17.58 0.26 -6.50
N MET A 102 -16.29 -0.05 -6.39
CA MET A 102 -15.60 -1.08 -7.16
C MET A 102 -15.37 -2.39 -6.39
N ASN A 103 -15.78 -2.47 -5.11
CA ASN A 103 -15.56 -3.62 -4.24
C ASN A 103 -14.08 -4.03 -4.08
N LEU A 104 -13.21 -3.04 -3.85
CA LEU A 104 -11.77 -3.23 -3.78
C LEU A 104 -11.18 -3.04 -2.37
N SER A 105 -11.97 -3.26 -1.32
CA SER A 105 -11.55 -3.14 0.09
C SER A 105 -10.60 -4.25 0.57
N GLY A 106 -10.44 -5.30 -0.23
CA GLY A 106 -9.72 -6.52 0.14
C GLY A 106 -10.53 -7.38 1.12
N ARG A 107 -9.93 -8.47 1.59
CA ARG A 107 -10.56 -9.37 2.57
C ARG A 107 -10.65 -8.71 3.97
N THR A 108 -11.68 -9.06 4.73
CA THR A 108 -11.90 -8.53 6.08
C THR A 108 -11.14 -9.34 7.12
N GLY A 109 -10.41 -8.65 8.02
CA GLY A 109 -9.74 -9.29 9.16
C GLY A 109 -8.33 -9.83 8.86
N ASP A 110 -7.82 -9.57 7.65
CA ASP A 110 -6.58 -10.14 7.16
C ASP A 110 -5.46 -9.11 7.01
N TRP A 111 -4.21 -9.59 7.10
CA TRP A 111 -3.02 -8.75 7.06
C TRP A 111 -2.54 -8.51 5.62
N LYS A 112 -3.00 -7.43 4.99
CA LYS A 112 -2.60 -7.09 3.62
C LYS A 112 -1.21 -6.45 3.61
N THR A 113 -0.41 -6.76 2.61
CA THR A 113 0.98 -6.32 2.52
C THR A 113 1.20 -5.59 1.20
N GLY A 114 2.10 -6.07 0.36
CA GLY A 114 2.42 -5.51 -0.94
C GLY A 114 1.25 -5.50 -1.90
N VAL A 115 1.24 -4.51 -2.78
CA VAL A 115 0.30 -4.43 -3.90
C VAL A 115 1.07 -4.07 -5.16
N SER A 116 0.61 -4.63 -6.28
CA SER A 116 1.12 -4.36 -7.62
C SER A 116 -0.05 -4.09 -8.56
N MET A 117 0.12 -3.11 -9.45
CA MET A 117 -0.75 -2.90 -10.60
C MET A 117 -0.03 -3.36 -11.86
N VAL A 118 -0.71 -4.17 -12.67
CA VAL A 118 -0.16 -4.77 -13.88
C VAL A 118 -1.29 -5.18 -14.80
N ASP A 119 -1.12 -5.02 -16.11
CA ASP A 119 -2.00 -5.65 -17.11
C ASP A 119 -1.51 -7.10 -17.30
N ILE A 120 -2.06 -8.05 -16.53
CA ILE A 120 -1.54 -9.42 -16.48
C ILE A 120 -2.04 -10.26 -17.67
N ASN A 121 -3.15 -9.86 -18.27
CA ASN A 121 -3.83 -10.62 -19.32
C ASN A 121 -3.65 -9.97 -20.71
N GLY A 122 -3.02 -8.79 -20.78
CA GLY A 122 -2.72 -8.06 -22.01
C GLY A 122 -3.94 -7.38 -22.66
N ASP A 123 -5.00 -7.09 -21.89
CA ASP A 123 -6.24 -6.50 -22.41
C ASP A 123 -6.25 -4.96 -22.41
N GLY A 124 -5.18 -4.34 -21.91
CA GLY A 124 -5.03 -2.88 -21.83
C GLY A 124 -5.68 -2.25 -20.61
N TRP A 125 -6.15 -3.04 -19.64
CA TRP A 125 -6.64 -2.57 -18.36
C TRP A 125 -5.75 -3.06 -17.23
N LEU A 126 -5.38 -2.15 -16.32
CA LEU A 126 -4.55 -2.53 -15.17
C LEU A 126 -5.35 -3.37 -14.16
N ASP A 127 -4.84 -4.55 -13.86
CA ASP A 127 -5.27 -5.42 -12.78
C ASP A 127 -4.56 -5.07 -11.46
N ILE A 128 -5.10 -5.55 -10.35
CA ILE A 128 -4.54 -5.29 -9.01
C ILE A 128 -4.25 -6.61 -8.31
N TYR A 129 -2.97 -6.86 -7.97
CA TYR A 129 -2.55 -8.00 -7.17
C TYR A 129 -2.22 -7.58 -5.75
N VAL A 130 -2.94 -8.12 -4.76
CA VAL A 130 -2.77 -7.82 -3.33
C VAL A 130 -2.20 -9.03 -2.61
N CYS A 131 -1.07 -8.83 -1.94
CA CYS A 131 -0.42 -9.83 -1.10
C CYS A 131 -1.03 -9.85 0.31
N TYR A 132 -1.05 -11.04 0.90
CA TYR A 132 -1.56 -11.30 2.24
C TYR A 132 -0.51 -12.04 3.08
N SER A 133 -0.48 -11.71 4.37
CA SER A 133 0.38 -12.33 5.36
C SER A 133 -0.31 -12.34 6.73
N GLY A 134 0.45 -12.15 7.81
CA GLY A 134 -0.04 -12.06 9.16
C GLY A 134 -0.13 -13.42 9.86
N ASN A 135 0.18 -13.40 11.15
CA ASN A 135 -0.01 -14.53 12.03
C ASN A 135 -1.43 -14.53 12.59
N VAL A 136 -1.96 -15.71 12.86
CA VAL A 136 -2.98 -15.82 13.92
C VAL A 136 -2.32 -15.93 15.28
N GLU A 137 -3.16 -15.82 16.31
CA GLU A 137 -2.75 -16.01 17.69
C GLU A 137 -1.90 -17.28 17.87
N ASN A 138 -0.71 -17.11 18.45
CA ASN A 138 0.29 -18.15 18.73
C ASN A 138 0.91 -18.87 17.52
N GLU A 139 0.60 -18.50 16.28
CA GLU A 139 1.19 -19.13 15.10
C GLU A 139 2.69 -18.86 14.99
N GLY A 140 3.48 -19.92 14.79
CA GLY A 140 4.94 -19.85 14.71
C GLY A 140 5.65 -19.70 16.05
N ILE A 141 4.90 -19.63 17.16
CA ILE A 141 5.44 -19.59 18.54
C ILE A 141 4.98 -20.83 19.31
N GLY A 142 3.68 -20.92 19.61
CA GLY A 142 3.08 -22.03 20.36
C GLY A 142 2.30 -23.02 19.49
N SER A 143 1.93 -22.60 18.29
CA SER A 143 1.17 -23.38 17.32
C SER A 143 1.91 -23.47 15.99
N PRO A 144 1.82 -24.59 15.27
CA PRO A 144 2.44 -24.72 13.94
C PRO A 144 1.82 -23.74 12.94
N VAL A 145 2.62 -23.35 11.94
CA VAL A 145 2.17 -22.53 10.81
C VAL A 145 1.01 -23.20 10.07
N GLN A 146 -0.05 -22.44 9.82
CA GLN A 146 -1.22 -22.89 9.07
C GLN A 146 -0.96 -22.75 7.56
N LYS A 147 -0.66 -23.87 6.90
CA LYS A 147 -0.32 -23.90 5.46
C LYS A 147 -1.53 -23.72 4.55
N ASP A 148 -2.71 -24.16 4.99
CA ASP A 148 -3.94 -24.11 4.19
C ASP A 148 -4.91 -23.10 4.82
N ARG A 149 -4.54 -21.82 4.80
CA ARG A 149 -5.32 -20.71 5.36
C ARG A 149 -5.89 -19.82 4.25
N PRO A 150 -7.17 -19.98 3.87
CA PRO A 150 -7.81 -19.20 2.80
C PRO A 150 -7.83 -17.69 3.08
N GLU A 151 -7.86 -17.29 4.34
CA GLU A 151 -7.81 -15.90 4.79
C GLU A 151 -6.46 -15.23 4.44
N ARG A 152 -5.41 -16.03 4.26
CA ARG A 152 -4.09 -15.57 3.81
C ARG A 152 -3.86 -15.80 2.32
N ALA A 153 -4.92 -16.06 1.55
CA ALA A 153 -4.80 -16.17 0.11
C ALA A 153 -4.71 -14.79 -0.53
N ASN A 154 -3.71 -14.62 -1.40
CA ASN A 154 -3.54 -13.44 -2.23
C ASN A 154 -4.77 -13.22 -3.13
N GLN A 155 -5.02 -11.96 -3.49
CA GLN A 155 -6.11 -11.58 -4.38
C GLN A 155 -5.56 -10.99 -5.67
N LEU A 156 -6.19 -11.35 -6.78
CA LEU A 156 -5.91 -10.81 -8.11
C LEU A 156 -7.22 -10.28 -8.65
N PHE A 157 -7.42 -8.98 -8.50
CA PHE A 157 -8.56 -8.30 -9.05
C PHE A 157 -8.31 -8.05 -10.53
N ILE A 158 -8.86 -8.93 -11.37
CA ILE A 158 -8.87 -8.73 -12.82
C ILE A 158 -9.84 -7.60 -13.16
N ASN A 159 -9.35 -6.62 -13.90
CA ASN A 159 -10.11 -5.51 -14.41
C ASN A 159 -10.91 -5.99 -15.63
N ASN A 160 -12.24 -5.91 -15.58
CA ASN A 160 -13.09 -6.34 -16.71
C ASN A 160 -13.34 -5.21 -17.72
N GLY A 161 -12.63 -4.09 -17.56
CA GLY A 161 -12.81 -2.87 -18.33
C GLY A 161 -14.12 -2.14 -18.03
N ALA A 162 -14.33 -1.06 -18.79
CA ALA A 162 -15.53 -0.23 -18.70
C ALA A 162 -15.91 0.31 -20.09
N GLU A 163 -17.19 0.68 -20.24
CA GLU A 163 -17.61 1.58 -21.33
C GLU A 163 -17.17 3.02 -21.03
N ASP A 164 -17.11 3.88 -22.06
CA ASP A 164 -16.61 5.25 -21.97
C ASP A 164 -17.18 6.03 -20.77
N GLY A 165 -16.30 6.38 -19.83
CA GLY A 165 -16.62 7.20 -18.66
C GLY A 165 -17.28 6.46 -17.49
N ALA A 166 -17.48 5.14 -17.59
CA ALA A 166 -17.94 4.31 -16.48
C ALA A 166 -16.76 3.82 -15.62
N LEU A 167 -17.07 3.41 -14.39
CA LEU A 167 -16.10 2.75 -13.52
C LEU A 167 -15.94 1.28 -13.93
N PRO A 168 -14.71 0.75 -14.07
CA PRO A 168 -14.50 -0.65 -14.33
C PRO A 168 -15.00 -1.54 -13.19
N ALA A 169 -15.42 -2.75 -13.57
CA ALA A 169 -15.75 -3.80 -12.62
C ALA A 169 -14.56 -4.72 -12.43
N PHE A 170 -14.30 -5.16 -11.20
CA PHE A 170 -13.20 -6.08 -10.88
C PHE A 170 -13.71 -7.47 -10.47
N THR A 171 -12.91 -8.50 -10.74
CA THR A 171 -13.21 -9.88 -10.31
C THR A 171 -11.96 -10.53 -9.72
N ASP A 172 -12.07 -11.08 -8.51
CA ASP A 172 -10.98 -11.84 -7.90
C ASP A 172 -10.79 -13.20 -8.62
N ARG A 173 -9.67 -13.35 -9.33
CA ARG A 173 -9.32 -14.56 -10.10
C ARG A 173 -7.99 -15.17 -9.67
N ALA A 174 -7.49 -14.85 -8.47
CA ALA A 174 -6.17 -15.32 -8.02
C ALA A 174 -6.03 -16.84 -8.11
N LYS A 175 -7.06 -17.58 -7.64
CA LYS A 175 -7.08 -19.04 -7.67
C LYS A 175 -7.11 -19.61 -9.09
N GLU A 176 -7.84 -18.95 -9.98
CA GLU A 176 -7.94 -19.40 -11.38
C GLU A 176 -6.61 -19.26 -12.10
N TYR A 177 -5.86 -18.19 -11.81
CA TYR A 177 -4.51 -17.96 -12.33
C TYR A 177 -3.43 -18.76 -11.57
N GLY A 178 -3.78 -19.48 -10.49
CA GLY A 178 -2.81 -20.19 -9.65
C GLY A 178 -1.90 -19.26 -8.83
N LEU A 179 -2.33 -18.00 -8.64
CA LEU A 179 -1.58 -16.95 -7.93
C LEU A 179 -2.18 -16.63 -6.55
N ASP A 180 -3.07 -17.47 -6.02
CA ASP A 180 -3.70 -17.27 -4.71
C ASP A 180 -2.77 -17.56 -3.53
N ALA A 181 -1.67 -18.30 -3.74
CA ALA A 181 -0.59 -18.48 -2.76
C ALA A 181 -1.09 -18.76 -1.33
N VAL A 182 -2.07 -19.66 -1.21
CA VAL A 182 -2.82 -19.90 0.04
C VAL A 182 -1.87 -20.19 1.21
N GLY A 183 -2.11 -19.51 2.35
CA GLY A 183 -1.35 -19.72 3.59
C GLY A 183 0.10 -19.23 3.58
N THR A 184 0.57 -18.62 2.49
CA THR A 184 1.93 -18.04 2.40
C THR A 184 2.03 -16.67 3.06
N PHE A 185 3.24 -16.25 3.44
CA PHE A 185 3.48 -14.98 4.13
C PHE A 185 3.97 -13.92 3.13
N SER A 186 3.13 -13.64 2.14
CA SER A 186 3.48 -12.83 0.98
C SER A 186 3.70 -11.38 1.41
N SER A 187 4.82 -10.78 1.02
CA SER A 187 5.15 -9.40 1.33
C SER A 187 5.09 -8.47 0.12
N GLN A 188 5.43 -8.95 -1.07
CA GLN A 188 5.39 -8.18 -2.32
C GLN A 188 5.45 -9.12 -3.52
N SER A 189 4.84 -8.73 -4.64
CA SER A 189 5.01 -9.38 -5.94
C SER A 189 5.67 -8.43 -6.94
N TYR A 190 6.36 -8.99 -7.92
CA TYR A 190 6.92 -8.28 -9.07
C TYR A 190 6.57 -9.03 -10.33
N PHE A 191 6.00 -8.33 -11.31
CA PHE A 191 5.62 -8.88 -12.60
C PHE A 191 6.56 -8.38 -13.69
N PHE A 192 7.13 -9.29 -14.47
CA PHE A 192 8.04 -8.99 -15.57
C PHE A 192 8.21 -10.22 -16.46
N ASP A 193 8.45 -10.01 -17.74
CA ASP A 193 8.78 -11.06 -18.72
C ASP A 193 10.23 -11.52 -18.51
N TYR A 194 10.42 -12.60 -17.74
CA TYR A 194 11.75 -13.08 -17.34
C TYR A 194 12.44 -13.83 -18.47
N ASP A 195 11.71 -14.66 -19.20
CA ASP A 195 12.25 -15.54 -20.23
C ASP A 195 12.13 -15.00 -21.68
N LYS A 196 11.44 -13.85 -21.83
CA LYS A 196 11.28 -13.08 -23.07
C LYS A 196 10.33 -13.71 -24.08
N ASP A 197 9.32 -14.42 -23.63
CA ASP A 197 8.31 -15.03 -24.49
C ASP A 197 7.08 -14.13 -24.74
N GLY A 198 6.99 -13.02 -23.99
CA GLY A 198 5.97 -11.99 -24.14
C GLY A 198 4.78 -12.13 -23.19
N ASP A 199 4.72 -13.17 -22.35
CA ASP A 199 3.86 -13.17 -21.17
C ASP A 199 4.59 -12.64 -19.92
N LEU A 200 3.84 -12.37 -18.85
CA LEU A 200 4.43 -11.84 -17.61
C LEU A 200 4.63 -12.96 -16.59
N ASP A 201 5.86 -13.14 -16.14
CA ASP A 201 6.18 -13.95 -14.97
C ASP A 201 5.95 -13.17 -13.68
N MET A 202 5.75 -13.92 -12.58
CA MET A 202 5.65 -13.36 -11.24
C MET A 202 6.76 -13.86 -10.31
N PHE A 203 7.49 -12.91 -9.72
CA PHE A 203 8.35 -13.17 -8.56
C PHE A 203 7.64 -12.76 -7.27
N LEU A 204 7.32 -13.76 -6.42
CA LEU A 204 6.63 -13.56 -5.15
C LEU A 204 7.61 -13.62 -3.97
N VAL A 205 7.66 -12.53 -3.21
CA VAL A 205 8.50 -12.43 -2.01
C VAL A 205 7.66 -12.81 -0.79
N ASN A 206 8.19 -13.73 0.01
CA ASN A 206 7.66 -14.08 1.32
C ASN A 206 8.63 -13.65 2.41
N HIS A 207 8.11 -13.24 3.56
CA HIS A 207 8.92 -13.16 4.76
C HIS A 207 8.97 -14.51 5.49
N ALA A 208 9.88 -14.66 6.45
CA ALA A 208 9.98 -15.90 7.22
C ALA A 208 8.68 -16.15 8.01
N ASN A 209 8.34 -17.42 8.26
CA ASN A 209 7.13 -17.85 8.96
C ASN A 209 7.40 -18.55 10.29
N MET A 210 8.67 -18.61 10.71
CA MET A 210 9.10 -19.07 12.01
C MET A 210 10.11 -18.07 12.55
N PHE A 211 9.95 -17.70 13.82
CA PHE A 211 10.87 -16.80 14.51
C PHE A 211 11.29 -17.46 15.80
N TYR A 212 12.59 -17.50 16.04
CA TYR A 212 13.10 -17.81 17.35
C TYR A 212 12.92 -16.58 18.24
N SER A 213 12.06 -16.66 19.24
CA SER A 213 11.92 -15.59 20.23
C SER A 213 12.69 -15.98 21.49
N PRO A 214 13.82 -15.32 21.80
CA PRO A 214 14.58 -15.62 23.01
C PRO A 214 13.76 -15.34 24.29
N PHE A 215 12.68 -14.56 24.18
CA PHE A 215 11.77 -14.24 25.28
C PHE A 215 10.76 -15.36 25.57
N PHE A 216 10.36 -16.12 24.54
CA PHE A 216 9.41 -17.23 24.69
C PHE A 216 10.08 -18.60 24.71
N ASN A 217 11.39 -18.67 24.48
CA ASN A 217 12.17 -19.91 24.40
C ASN A 217 11.58 -20.91 23.40
N THR A 218 11.08 -20.36 22.30
CA THR A 218 10.50 -21.04 21.13
C THR A 218 11.35 -20.74 19.92
#